data_AF-A0A932CNZ1-F1
#
_entry.id   AF-A0A932CNZ1-F1
#
_cell.length_a   1.000
_cell.length_b   1.000
_cell.length_c   1.000
_cell.angle_alpha   90.00
_cell.angle_beta   90.00
_cell.angle_gamma   90.00
#
_symmetry.space_group_name_H-M   'P 1'
#
loop_
_entity.id
_entity.type
_entity.pdbx_description
1 polymer ?
#
loop_
_entity_poly.entity_id
_entity_poly.type
_entity_poly.pdbx_seq_one_letter_code
_entity_poly.pdbx_strand_id
1 'polypeptide(L)'
;WLKGRGPVQPGAPRLLITGSEMDDTDYVRMIEQLGGAVVADDLCVGTRYFWEEVEEGQGDPLTALARRYLSHTPCPRMQPPARRFDHLKEMIRTFGVEGIVLQYLKFCDFYCADFPLLKSVLNDLGLPLLVLDREYATGAIGQMKTRVQAFLEVLETV
;
A
#
# COMPACT_ATOMS: atom_id res chain seq x y z
N TRP A 1 -11.82 5.68 6.09
CA TRP A 1 -10.75 5.99 7.07
C TRP A 1 -11.20 5.61 8.48
N LEU A 2 -10.29 5.07 9.30
CA LEU A 2 -10.58 4.36 10.55
C LEU A 2 -11.38 5.20 11.56
N LYS A 3 -12.49 4.65 12.09
CA LYS A 3 -13.26 5.31 13.16
C LYS A 3 -12.38 5.48 14.41
N GLY A 4 -12.36 6.68 14.97
CA GLY A 4 -11.57 7.00 16.18
C GLY A 4 -10.09 7.28 15.93
N ARG A 5 -9.66 7.42 14.67
CA ARG A 5 -8.30 7.85 14.33
C ARG A 5 -8.07 9.30 14.76
N GLY A 6 -7.13 9.53 15.65
CA GLY A 6 -6.66 10.86 16.03
C GLY A 6 -5.87 11.54 14.90
N PRO A 7 -5.54 12.83 15.02
CA PRO A 7 -4.66 13.49 14.06
C PRO A 7 -3.29 12.79 14.03
N VAL A 8 -2.68 12.75 12.85
CA VAL A 8 -1.29 12.29 12.69
C VAL A 8 -0.38 13.13 13.58
N GLN A 9 0.53 12.50 14.31
CA GLN A 9 1.46 13.22 15.17
C GLN A 9 2.41 14.09 14.33
N PRO A 10 2.67 15.35 14.75
CA PRO A 10 3.66 16.19 14.06
C PRO A 10 5.03 15.51 14.03
N GLY A 11 5.66 15.44 12.84
CA GLY A 11 6.97 14.82 12.66
C GLY A 11 6.97 13.30 12.50
N ALA A 12 5.81 12.64 12.56
CA ALA A 12 5.70 11.20 12.31
C ALA A 12 6.05 10.87 10.83
N PRO A 13 6.95 9.90 10.56
CA PRO A 13 7.28 9.48 9.21
C PRO A 13 6.04 9.05 8.42
N ARG A 14 5.86 9.60 7.23
CA ARG A 14 4.69 9.41 6.37
C ARG A 14 4.84 8.14 5.53
N LEU A 15 4.00 7.16 5.81
CA LEU A 15 4.07 5.83 5.22
C LEU A 15 2.91 5.56 4.25
N LEU A 16 3.23 4.88 3.16
CA LEU A 16 2.23 4.24 2.28
C LEU A 16 2.34 2.73 2.42
N ILE A 17 1.19 2.08 2.66
CA ILE A 17 1.12 0.62 2.69
C ILE A 17 0.69 0.12 1.31
N THR A 18 1.55 -0.63 0.64
CA THR A 18 1.23 -1.28 -0.64
C THR A 18 1.19 -2.78 -0.43
N GLY A 19 0.32 -3.51 -1.13
CA GLY A 19 0.24 -4.93 -0.86
C GLY A 19 -0.98 -5.69 -1.32
N SER A 20 -1.00 -6.96 -0.93
CA SER A 20 -2.14 -7.85 -1.13
C SER A 20 -3.32 -7.42 -0.26
N GLU A 21 -4.29 -8.31 -0.10
CA GLU A 21 -5.37 -8.12 0.87
C GLU A 21 -4.83 -7.77 2.26
N MET A 22 -5.51 -6.82 2.91
CA MET A 22 -5.37 -6.49 4.32
C MET A 22 -6.73 -5.99 4.82
N ASP A 23 -7.48 -6.87 5.42
CA ASP A 23 -8.77 -6.62 6.08
C ASP A 23 -8.60 -6.23 7.56
N ASP A 24 -7.45 -6.56 8.14
CA ASP A 24 -7.12 -6.26 9.53
C ASP A 24 -6.61 -4.82 9.75
N THR A 25 -7.51 -3.99 10.26
CA THR A 25 -7.23 -2.59 10.63
C THR A 25 -6.27 -2.43 11.82
N ASP A 26 -6.03 -3.47 12.64
CA ASP A 26 -5.04 -3.40 13.72
C ASP A 26 -3.61 -3.25 13.19
N TYR A 27 -3.38 -3.65 11.94
CA TYR A 27 -2.08 -3.46 11.29
C TYR A 27 -1.72 -1.98 11.12
N VAL A 28 -2.67 -1.18 10.65
CA VAL A 28 -2.52 0.28 10.53
C VAL A 28 -2.36 0.89 11.92
N ARG A 29 -3.22 0.51 12.87
CA ARG A 29 -3.14 1.00 14.25
C ARG A 29 -1.79 0.70 14.89
N MET A 30 -1.23 -0.47 14.65
CA MET A 30 0.08 -0.87 15.17
C MET A 30 1.20 0.03 14.66
N ILE A 31 1.22 0.31 13.35
CA ILE A 31 2.20 1.24 12.75
C ILE A 31 2.06 2.64 13.36
N GLU A 32 0.82 3.12 13.52
CA GLU A 32 0.54 4.44 14.07
C GLU A 32 0.89 4.56 15.56
N GLN A 33 0.68 3.50 16.34
CA GLN A 33 1.08 3.43 17.75
C GLN A 33 2.59 3.43 17.95
N LEU A 34 3.35 2.95 16.96
CA LEU A 34 4.81 2.97 16.97
C LEU A 34 5.41 4.32 16.53
N GLY A 35 4.58 5.29 16.15
CA GLY A 35 5.02 6.63 15.75
C GLY A 35 5.03 6.91 14.26
N GLY A 36 4.64 5.94 13.42
CA GLY A 36 4.47 6.15 11.98
C GLY A 36 3.14 6.81 11.63
N ALA A 37 3.03 7.37 10.42
CA ALA A 37 1.79 7.95 9.91
C ALA A 37 1.38 7.26 8.61
N VAL A 38 0.34 6.42 8.63
CA VAL A 38 -0.16 5.79 7.39
C VAL A 38 -1.00 6.79 6.60
N VAL A 39 -0.40 7.45 5.62
CA VAL A 39 -1.03 8.57 4.88
C VAL A 39 -1.80 8.11 3.65
N ALA A 40 -1.50 6.91 3.14
CA ALA A 40 -2.14 6.32 1.98
C ALA A 40 -2.01 4.79 1.98
N ASP A 41 -2.85 4.12 1.22
CA ASP A 41 -2.74 2.68 0.97
C ASP A 41 -2.92 2.35 -0.52
N ASP A 42 -2.21 1.35 -1.01
CA ASP A 42 -2.39 0.72 -2.33
C ASP A 42 -2.60 -0.79 -2.12
N LEU A 43 -3.80 -1.16 -1.69
CA LEU A 43 -4.14 -2.52 -1.26
C LEU A 43 -5.23 -3.16 -2.13
N CYS A 44 -5.26 -4.50 -2.20
CA CYS A 44 -6.35 -5.22 -2.89
C CYS A 44 -7.73 -4.92 -2.28
N VAL A 45 -7.77 -4.73 -0.95
CA VAL A 45 -8.96 -4.34 -0.20
C VAL A 45 -8.65 -3.00 0.46
N GLY A 46 -8.81 -1.93 -0.32
CA GLY A 46 -8.42 -0.59 0.10
C GLY A 46 -8.59 0.41 -1.01
N THR A 47 -7.81 1.48 -0.96
CA THR A 47 -7.94 2.65 -1.82
C THR A 47 -7.84 2.31 -3.30
N ARG A 48 -7.01 1.33 -3.69
CA ARG A 48 -6.92 0.85 -5.09
C ARG A 48 -8.29 0.49 -5.68
N TYR A 49 -9.16 -0.15 -4.91
CA TYR A 49 -10.46 -0.61 -5.42
C TYR A 49 -11.37 0.57 -5.78
N PHE A 50 -11.45 1.58 -4.93
CA PHE A 50 -12.38 2.70 -5.10
C PHE A 50 -11.73 3.97 -5.64
N TRP A 51 -10.47 3.90 -6.10
CA TRP A 51 -9.75 5.05 -6.65
C TRP A 51 -10.37 5.55 -7.97
N GLU A 52 -10.81 4.62 -8.82
CA GLU A 52 -11.42 4.91 -10.12
C GLU A 52 -12.91 4.52 -10.09
N GLU A 53 -13.75 5.51 -10.40
CA GLU A 53 -15.19 5.37 -10.49
C GLU A 53 -15.63 4.81 -11.85
N VAL A 54 -16.87 4.34 -11.93
CA VAL A 54 -17.48 3.93 -13.19
C VAL A 54 -17.95 5.18 -13.93
N GLU A 55 -17.66 5.30 -15.22
CA GLU A 55 -18.17 6.39 -16.04
C GLU A 55 -19.70 6.33 -16.12
N GLU A 56 -20.37 7.39 -15.66
CA GLU A 56 -21.83 7.50 -15.69
C GLU A 56 -22.32 8.25 -16.94
N GLY A 57 -23.55 7.95 -17.37
CA GLY A 57 -24.27 8.75 -18.37
C GLY A 57 -23.81 8.60 -19.83
N GLN A 58 -22.81 7.75 -20.11
CA GLN A 58 -22.36 7.45 -21.47
C GLN A 58 -22.49 5.96 -21.81
N GLY A 59 -23.24 5.65 -22.88
CA GLY A 59 -23.29 4.32 -23.47
C GLY A 59 -24.02 3.25 -22.64
N ASP A 60 -23.71 1.99 -22.92
CA ASP A 60 -24.27 0.83 -22.23
C ASP A 60 -23.64 0.65 -20.83
N PRO A 61 -24.43 0.61 -19.75
CA PRO A 61 -23.92 0.46 -18.39
C PRO A 61 -23.06 -0.78 -18.16
N LEU A 62 -23.36 -1.90 -18.85
CA LEU A 62 -22.57 -3.12 -18.72
C LEU A 62 -21.17 -2.92 -19.31
N THR A 63 -21.09 -2.22 -20.45
CA THR A 63 -19.81 -1.82 -21.07
C THR A 63 -19.01 -0.88 -20.17
N ALA A 64 -19.66 0.09 -19.50
CA ALA A 64 -18.98 0.99 -18.56
C ALA A 64 -18.39 0.23 -17.35
N LEU A 65 -19.17 -0.70 -16.79
CA LEU A 65 -18.73 -1.59 -15.70
C LEU A 65 -17.55 -2.47 -16.14
N ALA A 66 -17.64 -3.09 -17.31
CA ALA A 66 -16.59 -3.94 -17.86
C ALA A 66 -15.30 -3.14 -18.10
N ARG A 67 -15.42 -1.92 -18.63
CA ARG A 67 -14.29 -1.00 -18.83
C ARG A 67 -13.60 -0.72 -17.51
N ARG A 68 -14.32 -0.19 -16.50
CA ARG A 68 -13.76 0.06 -15.17
C ARG A 68 -13.12 -1.19 -14.57
N TYR A 69 -13.76 -2.36 -14.71
CA TYR A 69 -13.22 -3.61 -14.16
C TYR A 69 -11.88 -4.01 -14.79
N LEU A 70 -11.70 -3.78 -16.09
CA LEU A 70 -10.48 -4.16 -16.82
C LEU A 70 -9.41 -3.07 -16.85
N SER A 71 -9.81 -1.80 -16.70
CA SER A 71 -8.91 -0.66 -16.86
C SER A 71 -8.51 0.03 -15.57
N HIS A 72 -9.07 -0.34 -14.41
CA HIS A 72 -8.65 0.26 -13.14
C HIS A 72 -7.20 -0.12 -12.78
N THR A 73 -6.61 0.58 -11.81
CA THR A 73 -5.25 0.33 -11.30
C THR A 73 -5.03 -1.17 -11.06
N PRO A 74 -4.17 -1.82 -11.86
CA PRO A 74 -4.12 -3.27 -11.87
C PRO A 74 -3.53 -3.83 -10.57
N CYS A 75 -4.00 -5.00 -10.14
CA CYS A 75 -3.27 -5.88 -9.22
C CYS A 75 -2.03 -6.44 -9.93
N PRO A 76 -0.92 -6.79 -9.24
CA PRO A 76 0.26 -7.41 -9.87
C PRO A 76 0.00 -8.68 -10.69
N ARG A 77 -1.17 -9.32 -10.53
CA ARG A 77 -1.62 -10.42 -11.41
C ARG A 77 -1.88 -10.00 -12.86
N MET A 78 -2.07 -8.70 -13.11
CA MET A 78 -2.36 -8.12 -14.42
C MET A 78 -1.08 -7.50 -14.98
N GLN A 79 -0.84 -7.69 -16.27
CA GLN A 79 0.32 -7.16 -17.00
C GLN A 79 -0.17 -6.27 -18.15
N PRO A 80 0.61 -5.25 -18.56
CA PRO A 80 1.92 -4.84 -18.04
C PRO A 80 1.85 -4.04 -16.71
N PRO A 81 2.95 -3.90 -15.95
CA PRO A 81 2.92 -3.32 -14.60
C PRO A 81 2.99 -1.79 -14.60
N ALA A 82 3.25 -1.16 -15.76
CA ALA A 82 3.54 0.27 -15.88
C ALA A 82 2.48 1.16 -15.21
N ARG A 83 1.18 0.94 -15.52
CA ARG A 83 0.09 1.73 -14.93
C ARG A 83 0.03 1.65 -13.40
N ARG A 84 0.34 0.48 -12.82
CA ARG A 84 0.36 0.31 -11.36
C ARG A 84 1.51 1.10 -10.73
N PHE A 85 2.70 1.07 -11.34
CA PHE A 85 3.82 1.85 -10.83
C PHE A 85 3.65 3.35 -11.04
N ASP A 86 3.02 3.79 -12.13
CA ASP A 86 2.68 5.20 -12.34
C ASP A 86 1.66 5.68 -11.30
N HIS A 87 0.64 4.86 -11.01
CA HIS A 87 -0.29 5.12 -9.92
C HIS A 87 0.41 5.22 -8.56
N LEU A 88 1.29 4.27 -8.23
CA LEU A 88 2.04 4.29 -6.96
C LEU A 88 2.92 5.53 -6.84
N LYS A 89 3.63 5.93 -7.91
CA LYS A 89 4.42 7.16 -7.96
C LYS A 89 3.57 8.40 -7.71
N GLU A 90 2.38 8.44 -8.31
CA GLU A 90 1.46 9.56 -8.11
C GLU A 90 0.97 9.64 -6.66
N MET A 91 0.65 8.50 -6.04
CA MET A 91 0.29 8.46 -4.62
C MET A 91 1.44 8.92 -3.73
N ILE A 92 2.66 8.43 -3.98
CA ILE A 92 3.87 8.82 -3.25
C ILE A 92 4.03 10.34 -3.25
N ARG A 93 3.91 10.95 -4.43
CA ARG A 93 4.01 12.41 -4.60
C ARG A 93 2.86 13.14 -3.91
N THR A 94 1.62 12.71 -4.16
CA THR A 94 0.39 13.37 -3.69
C THR A 94 0.31 13.39 -2.16
N PHE A 95 0.71 12.28 -1.53
CA PHE A 95 0.63 12.12 -0.08
C PHE A 95 1.94 12.45 0.64
N GLY A 96 2.99 12.89 -0.06
CA GLY A 96 4.29 13.22 0.53
C GLY A 96 4.84 12.05 1.34
N VAL A 97 4.95 10.88 0.70
CA VAL A 97 5.36 9.63 1.34
C VAL A 97 6.88 9.61 1.53
N GLU A 98 7.32 9.21 2.72
CA GLU A 98 8.72 9.12 3.14
C GLU A 98 9.21 7.66 3.25
N GLY A 99 8.28 6.70 3.37
CA GLY A 99 8.62 5.27 3.42
C GLY A 99 7.50 4.37 2.90
N ILE A 100 7.87 3.24 2.32
CA ILE A 100 6.93 2.25 1.81
C ILE A 100 6.93 1.00 2.68
N VAL A 101 5.74 0.54 3.05
CA VAL A 101 5.54 -0.77 3.66
C VAL A 101 4.88 -1.68 2.62
N LEU A 102 5.66 -2.57 2.01
CA LEU A 102 5.12 -3.67 1.23
C LEU A 102 4.67 -4.78 2.19
N GLN A 103 3.37 -5.00 2.28
CA GLN A 103 2.79 -6.11 3.03
C GLN A 103 2.12 -7.09 2.08
N TYR A 104 2.30 -8.40 2.27
CA TYR A 104 1.52 -9.37 1.51
C TYR A 104 1.30 -10.65 2.29
N LEU A 105 0.18 -11.31 2.02
CA LEU A 105 -0.09 -12.64 2.54
C LEU A 105 0.95 -13.62 2.00
N LYS A 106 1.48 -14.45 2.91
CA LYS A 106 2.40 -15.52 2.59
C LYS A 106 1.84 -16.35 1.44
N PHE A 107 2.68 -16.67 0.47
CA PHE A 107 2.32 -17.35 -0.78
C PHE A 107 1.47 -16.54 -1.77
N CYS A 108 1.44 -15.21 -1.65
CA CYS A 108 0.97 -14.36 -2.72
C CYS A 108 2.05 -14.19 -3.81
N ASP A 109 2.17 -15.17 -4.70
CA ASP A 109 3.22 -15.25 -5.71
C ASP A 109 3.28 -14.01 -6.62
N PHE A 110 2.14 -13.35 -6.86
CA PHE A 110 2.08 -12.14 -7.67
C PHE A 110 2.86 -10.97 -7.05
N TYR A 111 2.75 -10.73 -5.74
CA TYR A 111 3.54 -9.68 -5.08
C TYR A 111 4.99 -10.10 -4.92
N CYS A 112 5.27 -11.39 -4.70
CA CYS A 112 6.64 -11.91 -4.66
C CYS A 112 7.36 -11.72 -6.01
N ALA A 113 6.69 -12.02 -7.12
CA ALA A 113 7.23 -11.86 -8.47
C ALA A 113 7.41 -10.38 -8.86
N ASP A 114 6.54 -9.51 -8.36
CA ASP A 114 6.58 -8.07 -8.65
C ASP A 114 7.59 -7.29 -7.79
N PHE A 115 7.98 -7.85 -6.64
CA PHE A 115 8.87 -7.22 -5.68
C PHE A 115 10.19 -6.69 -6.27
N PRO A 116 10.93 -7.43 -7.13
CA PRO A 116 12.17 -6.89 -7.72
C PRO A 116 11.94 -5.62 -8.54
N LEU A 117 10.84 -5.54 -9.31
CA LEU A 117 10.49 -4.37 -10.10
C LEU A 117 10.08 -3.20 -9.18
N LEU A 118 9.24 -3.48 -8.18
CA LEU A 118 8.85 -2.47 -7.19
C LEU A 118 10.07 -1.90 -6.47
N LYS A 119 10.99 -2.76 -6.02
CA LYS A 119 12.21 -2.34 -5.34
C LYS A 119 13.08 -1.44 -6.23
N SER A 120 13.22 -1.78 -7.52
CA SER A 120 13.93 -0.93 -8.49
C SER A 120 13.29 0.45 -8.58
N VAL A 121 11.95 0.51 -8.74
CA VAL A 121 11.21 1.77 -8.85
C VAL A 121 11.40 2.63 -7.59
N LEU A 122 11.34 2.03 -6.40
CA LEU A 122 11.48 2.78 -5.14
C LEU A 122 12.92 3.24 -4.89
N ASN A 123 13.92 2.43 -5.29
CA ASN A 123 15.32 2.85 -5.23
C ASN A 123 15.58 4.07 -6.13
N ASP A 124 15.01 4.10 -7.34
CA ASP A 124 15.13 5.24 -8.25
C ASP A 124 14.49 6.51 -7.68
N LEU A 125 13.49 6.36 -6.80
CA LEU A 125 12.84 7.45 -6.08
C LEU A 125 13.54 7.80 -4.76
N GLY A 126 14.57 7.06 -4.35
CA GLY A 126 15.25 7.23 -3.06
C GLY A 126 14.38 6.88 -1.85
N LEU A 127 13.35 6.03 -2.02
CA LEU A 127 12.41 5.68 -0.95
C LEU A 127 12.77 4.37 -0.24
N PRO A 128 12.93 4.41 1.09
CA PRO A 128 13.10 3.20 1.90
C PRO A 128 11.88 2.27 1.80
N LEU A 129 12.14 0.97 1.77
CA LEU A 129 11.14 -0.09 1.64
C LEU A 129 11.26 -1.11 2.77
N LEU A 130 10.18 -1.31 3.53
CA LEU A 130 10.00 -2.42 4.45
C LEU A 130 9.13 -3.49 3.81
N VAL A 131 9.55 -4.75 3.85
CA VAL A 131 8.78 -5.89 3.34
C VAL A 131 8.29 -6.76 4.49
N LEU A 132 6.98 -6.99 4.59
CA LEU A 132 6.37 -7.79 5.64
C LEU A 132 5.47 -8.89 5.03
N ASP A 133 5.90 -10.13 5.16
CA ASP A 133 5.11 -11.31 4.84
C ASP A 133 4.17 -11.63 6.01
N ARG A 134 2.87 -11.75 5.71
CA ARG A 134 1.81 -11.94 6.70
C ARG A 134 1.22 -13.34 6.63
N GLU A 135 0.95 -13.90 7.79
CA GLU A 135 0.07 -15.06 7.93
C GLU A 135 -1.29 -14.59 8.48
N TYR A 136 -2.36 -15.25 8.06
CA TYR A 136 -3.71 -14.96 8.58
C TYR A 136 -3.84 -15.27 10.07
N ALA A 137 -3.15 -16.33 10.53
CA ALA A 137 -3.06 -16.64 11.95
C ALA A 137 -2.13 -15.65 12.65
N THR A 138 -2.62 -15.03 13.72
CA THR A 138 -2.05 -13.87 14.43
C THR A 138 -0.71 -14.11 15.16
N GLY A 139 -0.02 -15.22 14.91
CA GLY A 139 1.20 -15.62 15.63
C GLY A 139 2.40 -14.70 15.43
N ALA A 140 2.45 -13.89 14.37
CA ALA A 140 3.63 -13.11 13.98
C ALA A 140 3.61 -11.62 14.37
N ILE A 141 2.60 -11.14 15.11
CA ILE A 141 2.41 -9.70 15.39
C ILE A 141 3.60 -9.08 16.13
N GLY A 142 4.19 -9.79 17.09
CA GLY A 142 5.35 -9.29 17.85
C GLY A 142 6.57 -9.03 16.96
N GLN A 143 6.87 -9.96 16.04
CA GLN A 143 7.99 -9.80 15.10
C GLN A 143 7.75 -8.63 14.13
N MET A 144 6.52 -8.47 13.65
CA MET A 144 6.17 -7.34 12.77
C MET A 144 6.37 -6.00 13.46
N LYS A 145 5.98 -5.88 14.74
CA LYS A 145 6.20 -4.66 15.53
C LYS A 145 7.68 -4.25 15.59
N THR A 146 8.57 -5.19 15.91
CA THR A 146 10.02 -4.91 15.98
C THR A 146 10.57 -4.44 14.63
N ARG A 147 10.12 -5.05 13.52
CA ARG A 147 10.57 -4.68 12.17
C ARG A 147 10.05 -3.30 11.75
N VAL A 148 8.82 -2.97 12.09
CA VAL A 148 8.26 -1.62 11.85
C VAL A 148 9.00 -0.58 12.68
N GLN A 149 9.25 -0.84 13.97
CA GLN A 149 9.97 0.09 14.82
C GLN A 149 11.38 0.38 14.28
N ALA A 150 12.14 -0.67 13.92
CA ALA A 150 13.47 -0.50 13.32
C ALA A 150 13.41 0.27 11.99
N PHE A 151 12.34 0.10 11.21
CA PHE A 151 12.15 0.85 9.97
C PHE A 151 11.86 2.34 10.23
N LEU A 152 11.07 2.66 11.24
CA LEU A 152 10.82 4.04 11.64
C LEU A 152 12.10 4.73 12.13
N GLU A 153 12.93 4.04 12.92
CA GLU A 153 14.24 4.56 13.37
C GLU A 153 15.17 4.88 12.18
N VAL A 154 15.13 4.07 11.11
CA VAL A 154 15.87 4.35 9.87
C VAL A 154 15.37 5.62 9.20
N LEU A 155 14.06 5.86 9.17
CA LEU A 155 13.46 7.04 8.55
C LEU A 155 13.74 8.33 9.32
N GLU A 156 13.89 8.27 10.65
CA GLU A 156 14.27 9.43 11.48
C GLU A 156 15.72 9.89 11.26
N THR A 157 16.56 9.02 10.71
CA THR A 157 18.01 9.29 10.52
C THR A 157 18.33 9.92 9.16
N VAL A 158 17.37 9.96 8.22
CA VAL A 158 17.51 10.47 6.85
C VAL A 158 17.03 11.91 6.76
#